data_AF-S0ARD7-F1
#
_entry.id   AF-S0ARD7-F1
#
_cell.length_a   1.000
_cell.length_b   1.000
_cell.length_c   1.000
_cell.angle_alpha   90.00
_cell.angle_beta   90.00
_cell.angle_gamma   90.00
#
_symmetry.space_group_name_H-M   'P 1'
#
loop_
_entity.id
_entity.type
_entity.pdbx_description
1 polymer ?
#
loop_
_entity_poly.entity_id
_entity_poly.type
_entity_poly.pdbx_seq_one_letter_code
_entity_poly.pdbx_strand_id
1 'polypeptide(L)'
;MEKFTPDEKVAIVMESFTSNNIAELCRRHGVSVASFYKWRDKFIESGKKGFYESGRSGENEYQKENEKLKRLVGDQALVIDELKKNYRGKR
;
A
#
# COMPACT_ATOMS: atom_id res chain seq x y z
N MET A 1 -25.70 -0.80 -0.87
CA MET A 1 -24.60 0.02 -0.30
C MET A 1 -24.14 -0.65 0.98
N GLU A 2 -22.83 -0.77 1.19
CA GLU A 2 -22.30 -1.26 2.46
C GLU A 2 -22.66 -0.24 3.57
N LYS A 3 -23.16 -0.72 4.72
CA LYS A 3 -23.65 0.13 5.82
C LYS A 3 -22.55 0.94 6.53
N PHE A 4 -21.29 0.53 6.38
CA PHE A 4 -20.13 1.14 7.06
C PHE A 4 -19.02 1.41 6.06
N THR A 5 -18.48 2.62 6.09
CA THR A 5 -17.29 3.04 5.35
C THR A 5 -16.02 2.40 5.92
N PRO A 6 -14.91 2.36 5.15
CA PRO A 6 -13.64 1.88 5.66
C PRO A 6 -13.18 2.61 6.93
N ASP A 7 -13.32 3.93 6.98
CA ASP A 7 -12.87 4.75 8.11
C ASP A 7 -13.68 4.47 9.38
N GLU A 8 -15.01 4.30 9.26
CA GLU A 8 -15.86 3.88 10.38
C GLU A 8 -15.46 2.51 10.92
N LYS A 9 -15.17 1.54 10.03
CA LYS A 9 -14.71 0.21 10.44
C LYS A 9 -13.41 0.29 11.22
N VAL A 10 -12.46 1.13 10.77
CA VAL A 10 -11.19 1.36 11.47
C VAL A 10 -11.41 2.01 12.84
N ALA A 11 -12.22 3.07 12.91
CA ALA A 11 -12.52 3.76 14.16
C ALA A 11 -13.10 2.82 15.23
N ILE A 12 -14.07 1.98 14.84
CA ILE A 12 -14.71 1.00 15.73
C ILE A 12 -13.70 -0.06 16.18
N VAL A 13 -12.84 -0.56 15.28
CA VAL A 13 -11.78 -1.51 15.64
C VAL A 13 -10.79 -0.87 16.61
N MET A 14 -10.42 0.39 16.43
CA MET A 14 -9.48 1.08 17.33
C MET A 14 -10.08 1.31 18.72
N GLU A 15 -11.34 1.72 18.82
CA GLU A 15 -12.06 1.86 20.09
C GLU A 15 -12.13 0.52 20.85
N SER A 16 -12.16 -0.60 20.13
CA SER A 16 -12.19 -1.93 20.75
C SER A 16 -10.92 -2.29 21.53
N PHE A 17 -9.79 -1.64 21.26
CA PHE A 17 -8.54 -1.89 21.99
C PHE A 17 -8.54 -1.26 23.39
N THR A 18 -9.39 -0.27 23.63
CA THR A 18 -9.56 0.36 24.95
C THR A 18 -10.87 -0.02 25.64
N SER A 19 -11.77 -0.73 24.93
CA SER A 19 -13.04 -1.19 25.48
C SER A 19 -12.90 -2.51 26.23
N ASN A 20 -13.49 -2.58 27.44
CA ASN A 20 -13.57 -3.81 28.23
C ASN A 20 -14.73 -4.74 27.80
N ASN A 21 -15.63 -4.28 26.91
CA ASN A 21 -16.80 -5.06 26.49
C ASN A 21 -17.12 -4.88 24.99
N ILE A 22 -16.78 -5.89 24.20
CA ILE A 22 -17.01 -5.91 22.75
C ILE A 22 -18.51 -5.99 22.40
N ALA A 23 -19.32 -6.69 23.20
CA ALA A 23 -20.74 -6.82 22.92
C ALA A 23 -21.47 -5.49 23.08
N GLU A 24 -21.08 -4.69 24.07
CA GLU A 24 -21.60 -3.34 24.27
C GLU A 24 -21.13 -2.38 23.16
N LEU A 25 -19.85 -2.43 22.80
CA LEU A 25 -19.31 -1.67 21.67
C LEU A 25 -20.10 -1.94 20.38
N CYS A 26 -20.35 -3.22 20.06
CA CYS A 26 -21.11 -3.62 18.88
C CYS A 26 -22.55 -3.08 18.91
N ARG A 27 -23.20 -3.10 20.08
CA ARG A 27 -24.55 -2.52 20.25
C ARG A 27 -24.56 -1.01 20.03
N ARG A 28 -23.61 -0.26 20.61
CA ARG A 28 -23.51 1.20 20.45
C ARG A 28 -23.33 1.61 18.98
N HIS A 29 -22.51 0.87 18.24
CA HIS A 29 -22.22 1.14 16.83
C HIS A 29 -23.20 0.48 15.85
N GLY A 30 -24.18 -0.30 16.33
CA GLY A 30 -25.14 -1.00 15.46
C GLY A 30 -24.48 -2.02 14.52
N VAL A 31 -23.39 -2.64 14.99
CA VAL A 31 -22.56 -3.63 14.28
C VAL A 31 -22.83 -5.02 14.86
N SER A 32 -22.86 -6.05 14.00
CA SER A 32 -22.91 -7.42 14.49
C SER A 32 -21.53 -7.84 15.02
N VAL A 33 -21.49 -8.59 16.13
CA VAL A 33 -20.24 -9.09 16.72
C VAL A 33 -19.40 -9.87 15.70
N ALA A 34 -20.05 -10.65 14.82
CA ALA A 34 -19.38 -11.39 13.76
C ALA A 34 -18.72 -10.48 12.72
N SER A 35 -19.40 -9.39 12.31
CA SER A 35 -18.83 -8.39 11.39
C SER A 35 -17.64 -7.68 12.02
N PHE A 36 -17.76 -7.29 13.29
CA PHE A 36 -16.68 -6.66 14.05
C PHE A 36 -15.43 -7.54 14.08
N TYR A 37 -15.56 -8.82 14.44
CA TYR A 37 -14.39 -9.71 14.49
C TYR A 37 -13.72 -9.86 13.13
N LYS A 38 -14.49 -9.98 12.03
CA LYS A 38 -13.93 -9.99 10.67
C LYS A 38 -13.10 -8.74 10.37
N TRP A 39 -13.57 -7.56 10.79
CA TRP A 39 -12.84 -6.30 10.57
C TRP A 39 -11.58 -6.23 11.43
N ARG A 40 -11.68 -6.61 12.71
CA ARG A 40 -10.56 -6.62 13.65
C ARG A 40 -9.46 -7.57 13.19
N ASP A 41 -9.81 -8.77 12.77
CA ASP A 41 -8.85 -9.77 12.31
C ASP A 41 -8.13 -9.29 11.04
N LYS A 42 -8.87 -8.70 10.09
CA LYS A 42 -8.29 -8.06 8.91
C LYS A 42 -7.34 -6.91 9.28
N PHE A 43 -7.74 -6.06 10.21
CA PHE A 43 -6.94 -4.93 10.67
C PHE A 43 -5.61 -5.40 11.30
N ILE A 44 -5.67 -6.41 12.18
CA ILE A 44 -4.48 -6.99 12.82
C ILE A 44 -3.59 -7.69 11.81
N GLU A 45 -4.16 -8.45 10.86
CA GLU A 45 -3.39 -9.11 9.82
C GLU A 45 -2.64 -8.11 8.93
N SER A 46 -3.32 -7.05 8.49
CA SER A 46 -2.69 -5.97 7.73
C SER A 46 -1.61 -5.24 8.52
N GLY A 47 -1.83 -4.98 9.81
CA GLY A 47 -0.81 -4.41 10.69
C GLY A 47 0.42 -5.31 10.81
N LYS A 48 0.23 -6.61 11.03
CA LYS A 48 1.31 -7.61 11.08
C LYS A 48 2.09 -7.65 9.77
N LYS A 49 1.39 -7.73 8.62
CA LYS A 49 2.03 -7.65 7.30
C LYS A 49 2.86 -6.38 7.16
N GLY A 50 2.34 -5.24 7.61
CA GLY A 50 3.08 -3.98 7.69
C GLY A 50 4.43 -4.13 8.40
N PHE A 51 4.48 -4.78 9.57
CA PHE A 51 5.75 -4.99 10.28
C PHE A 51 6.70 -6.02 9.63
N TYR A 52 6.16 -7.04 8.96
CA TYR A 52 6.99 -8.05 8.27
C TYR A 52 7.48 -7.58 6.89
N GLU A 53 6.69 -6.77 6.20
CA GLU A 53 6.93 -6.28 4.85
C GLU A 53 7.61 -4.90 4.83
N SER A 54 7.53 -4.11 5.91
CA SER A 54 8.28 -2.85 6.04
C SER A 54 9.80 -3.03 5.98
N GLY A 55 10.29 -4.26 6.15
CA GLY A 55 11.70 -4.60 5.91
C GLY A 55 12.03 -5.04 4.47
N ARG A 56 11.04 -5.20 3.56
CA ARG A 56 11.28 -5.87 2.26
C ARG A 56 10.51 -5.33 1.04
N SER A 57 9.33 -4.74 1.20
CA SER A 57 8.40 -4.62 0.05
C SER A 57 8.30 -3.21 -0.54
N GLY A 58 8.24 -2.16 0.29
CA GLY A 58 8.07 -0.80 -0.23
C GLY A 58 9.31 -0.28 -0.95
N GLU A 59 10.49 -0.46 -0.36
CA GLU A 59 11.73 0.07 -0.92
C GLU A 59 12.20 -0.73 -2.16
N ASN A 60 11.92 -2.04 -2.21
CA ASN A 60 12.44 -2.93 -3.25
C ASN A 60 11.74 -2.76 -4.60
N GLU A 61 10.42 -2.56 -4.64
CA GLU A 61 9.69 -2.43 -5.90
C GLU A 61 9.96 -1.08 -6.58
N TYR A 62 9.96 0.02 -5.79
CA TYR A 62 10.34 1.33 -6.32
C TYR A 62 11.81 1.39 -6.72
N GLN A 63 12.72 0.75 -5.98
CA GLN A 63 14.12 0.67 -6.39
C GLN A 63 14.29 -0.13 -7.68
N LYS A 64 13.63 -1.28 -7.83
CA LYS A 64 13.65 -2.09 -9.06
C LYS A 64 13.13 -1.33 -10.26
N GLU A 65 12.00 -0.65 -10.13
CA GLU A 65 11.44 0.14 -11.23
C GLU A 65 12.36 1.33 -11.55
N ASN A 66 12.97 1.97 -10.56
CA ASN A 66 13.93 3.04 -10.76
C ASN A 66 15.20 2.56 -11.50
N GLU A 67 15.74 1.39 -11.14
CA GLU A 67 16.86 0.77 -11.85
C GLU A 67 16.52 0.46 -13.31
N LYS A 68 15.33 -0.11 -13.55
CA LYS A 68 14.83 -0.39 -14.90
C LYS A 68 14.67 0.89 -15.72
N LEU A 69 14.10 1.94 -15.14
CA LEU A 69 13.93 3.23 -15.80
C LEU A 69 15.28 3.90 -16.12
N LYS A 70 16.24 3.87 -15.17
CA LYS A 70 17.60 4.38 -15.39
C LYS A 70 18.29 3.67 -16.56
N ARG A 71 18.16 2.35 -16.64
CA ARG A 71 18.72 1.56 -17.76
C ARG A 71 18.11 1.98 -19.10
N LEU A 72 16.78 2.07 -19.16
CA LEU A 72 16.07 2.45 -20.39
C LEU A 72 16.45 3.86 -20.85
N VAL A 73 16.59 4.81 -19.93
CA VAL A 73 17.08 6.17 -20.22
C VAL A 73 18.53 6.15 -20.72
N GLY A 74 19.40 5.33 -20.11
CA GLY A 74 20.78 5.16 -20.57
C GLY A 74 20.87 4.62 -21.99
N ASP A 75 20.11 3.57 -22.30
CA ASP A 75 20.06 2.97 -23.64
C ASP A 75 19.57 3.99 -24.69
N GLN A 76 18.53 4.77 -24.34
CA GLN A 76 18.04 5.85 -25.20
C GLN A 76 19.07 6.96 -25.40
N ALA A 77 19.80 7.35 -24.34
CA ALA A 77 20.83 8.38 -24.42
C ALA A 77 21.96 7.98 -25.37
N LEU A 78 22.39 6.71 -25.36
CA LEU A 78 23.39 6.18 -26.27
C LEU A 78 22.92 6.24 -27.73
N VAL A 79 21.67 5.84 -28.01
CA VAL A 79 21.09 5.93 -29.36
C VAL A 79 21.02 7.40 -29.82
N ILE A 80 20.59 8.31 -28.95
CA ILE A 80 20.53 9.74 -29.26
C ILE A 80 21.92 10.31 -29.57
N ASP A 81 22.94 9.92 -28.80
CA ASP A 81 24.33 10.37 -29.02
C ASP A 81 24.85 9.90 -30.38
N GLU A 82 24.64 8.63 -30.72
CA GLU A 82 25.06 8.06 -32.00
C GLU A 82 24.34 8.71 -33.19
N LEU A 83 23.03 8.92 -33.08
CA LEU A 83 22.26 9.64 -34.08
C LEU A 83 22.81 11.06 -34.28
N LYS A 84 23.08 11.79 -33.20
CA LYS A 84 23.65 13.16 -33.27
C LYS A 84 25.02 13.18 -33.95
N LYS A 85 25.90 12.20 -33.69
CA LYS A 85 27.19 12.08 -34.38
C LYS A 85 27.03 11.87 -35.88
N ASN A 86 26.16 10.93 -36.28
CA ASN A 86 25.88 10.65 -37.69
C ASN A 86 25.28 11.85 -38.43
N TYR A 87 24.38 12.61 -37.79
CA TYR A 87 23.84 13.84 -38.36
C TYR A 87 24.90 14.95 -38.49
N ARG A 88 25.86 15.04 -37.56
CA ARG A 88 26.95 16.03 -37.63
C ARG A 88 28.00 15.68 -38.69
N GLY A 89 28.26 14.40 -38.93
CA GLY A 89 29.21 13.95 -39.96
C GLY A 89 28.68 13.96 -41.40
N LYS A 90 27.38 14.18 -41.59
CA LYS A 90 26.74 14.33 -42.92
C LYS A 90 26.64 15.80 -43.41
N ARG A 91 27.28 16.74 -42.70
CA ARG A 91 27.36 18.15 -43.11
C ARG A 91 28.70 18.46 -43.75
#